data_AF-A0A7K3X4K9-F1
#
_entry.id   AF-A0A7K3X4K9-F1
#
_cell.length_a   1.000
_cell.length_b   1.000
_cell.length_c   1.000
_cell.angle_alpha   90.00
_cell.angle_beta   90.00
_cell.angle_gamma   90.00
#
_symmetry.space_group_name_H-M   'P 1'
#
loop_
_entity.id
_entity.type
_entity.pdbx_description
1 polymer ?
#
loop_
_entity_poly.entity_id
_entity_poly.type
_entity_poly.pdbx_seq_one_letter_code
_entity_poly.pdbx_strand_id
1 'polypeptide(L)'
;MLKCPVDTGRLRAAHREEVGVRAGHVYGFVENDVEYAAAVHDGTGAHVIRPRRPGGMLRFETGGQVVFTTLVNHPGTRPQPWLREAMEEVAGPEGFRLVHR
;
A
#
# COMPACT_ATOMS: atom_id res chain seq x y z
N MET A 1 -11.18 -4.23 13.54
CA MET A 1 -10.27 -5.37 13.21
C MET A 1 -9.05 -4.81 12.46
N LEU A 2 -7.83 -5.35 12.57
CA LEU A 2 -6.67 -4.73 11.91
C LEU A 2 -6.70 -5.03 10.39
N LYS A 3 -7.14 -4.05 9.57
CA LYS A 3 -7.36 -4.18 8.11
C LYS A 3 -6.08 -4.35 7.28
N CYS A 4 -4.91 -4.10 7.86
CA CYS A 4 -3.63 -4.10 7.15
C CYS A 4 -3.23 -5.52 6.69
N PRO A 5 -2.87 -5.73 5.42
CA PRO A 5 -2.32 -7.01 4.96
C PRO A 5 -0.97 -7.31 5.61
N VAL A 6 -0.65 -8.59 5.72
CA VAL A 6 0.53 -9.08 6.44
C VAL A 6 1.26 -10.11 5.60
N ASP A 7 2.51 -9.80 5.27
CA ASP A 7 3.50 -10.74 4.74
C ASP A 7 4.61 -10.92 5.80
N THR A 8 5.59 -10.03 5.82
CA THR A 8 6.64 -10.00 6.87
C THR A 8 6.23 -9.23 8.14
N GLY A 9 5.11 -8.51 8.11
CA GLY A 9 4.65 -7.63 9.20
C GLY A 9 5.24 -6.21 9.18
N ARG A 10 6.22 -5.90 8.31
CA ARG A 10 6.81 -4.55 8.21
C ARG A 10 5.77 -3.47 7.93
N LEU A 11 4.86 -3.71 6.99
CA LEU A 11 3.81 -2.75 6.65
C LEU A 11 2.95 -2.42 7.87
N ARG A 12 2.53 -3.46 8.60
CA ARG A 12 1.73 -3.34 9.82
C ARG A 12 2.47 -2.59 10.93
N ALA A 13 3.76 -2.85 11.11
CA ALA A 13 4.55 -2.25 12.18
C ALA A 13 4.90 -0.77 11.92
N ALA A 14 4.81 -0.30 10.68
CA ALA A 14 5.28 1.03 10.28
C ALA A 14 4.20 2.13 10.29
N HIS A 15 3.00 1.85 10.84
CA HIS A 15 1.98 2.87 10.99
C HIS A 15 2.44 3.95 11.96
N ARG A 16 2.14 5.20 11.61
CA ARG A 16 2.29 6.34 12.50
C ARG A 16 0.96 7.05 12.65
N GLU A 17 0.75 7.58 13.83
CA GLU A 17 -0.46 8.31 14.19
C GLU A 17 -0.10 9.70 14.71
N GLU A 18 -0.88 10.69 14.31
CA GLU A 18 -0.79 12.05 14.84
C GLU A 18 -2.21 12.50 15.22
N VAL A 19 -2.39 12.97 16.44
CA VAL A 19 -3.65 13.56 16.91
C VAL A 19 -3.37 14.96 17.42
N GLY A 20 -4.19 15.92 17.00
CA GLY A 20 -4.02 17.32 17.38
C GLY A 20 -5.33 18.08 17.47
N VAL A 21 -5.24 19.32 17.97
CA VAL A 21 -6.37 20.24 18.05
C VAL A 21 -6.04 21.48 17.24
N ARG A 22 -6.90 21.84 16.29
CA ARG A 22 -6.74 23.05 15.45
C ARG A 22 -8.05 23.80 15.35
N ALA A 23 -8.02 25.10 15.69
CA ALA A 23 -9.17 26.00 15.64
C ALA A 23 -10.43 25.41 16.32
N GLY A 24 -10.25 24.79 17.50
CA GLY A 24 -11.33 24.17 18.27
C GLY A 24 -11.79 22.79 17.79
N HIS A 25 -11.20 22.22 16.74
CA HIS A 25 -11.51 20.88 16.22
C HIS A 25 -10.39 19.90 16.52
N VAL A 26 -10.75 18.68 16.95
CA VAL A 26 -9.82 17.55 17.03
C VAL A 26 -9.63 16.97 15.63
N TYR A 27 -8.38 16.73 15.23
CA TYR A 27 -8.03 16.01 14.01
C TYR A 27 -7.10 14.84 14.34
N GLY A 28 -7.16 13.81 13.49
CA GLY A 28 -6.28 12.64 13.58
C GLY A 28 -5.81 12.21 12.20
N PHE A 29 -4.56 11.80 12.09
CA PHE A 29 -3.94 11.20 10.91
C PHE A 29 -3.41 9.82 11.25
N VAL A 30 -3.57 8.89 10.32
CA VAL A 30 -2.89 7.59 10.34
C VAL A 30 -2.21 7.44 8.98
N GLU A 31 -0.89 7.26 9.00
CA GLU A 31 -0.06 7.21 7.80
C GLU A 31 0.87 5.99 7.79
N ASN A 32 1.41 5.68 6.61
CA ASN A 32 2.40 4.62 6.43
C ASN A 32 3.41 5.03 5.36
N ASP A 33 4.67 5.14 5.78
CA ASP A 33 5.78 5.65 4.95
C ASP A 33 6.63 4.56 4.29
N VAL A 34 6.21 3.30 4.39
CA VAL A 34 6.95 2.23 3.72
C VAL A 34 6.85 2.45 2.21
N GLU A 35 7.97 2.32 1.50
CA GLU A 35 8.11 2.62 0.06
C GLU A 35 7.01 2.00 -0.82
N TYR A 36 6.49 0.82 -0.43
CA TYR A 36 5.46 0.10 -1.16
C TYR A 36 4.03 0.29 -0.61
N ALA A 37 3.83 1.11 0.42
CA ALA A 37 2.54 1.28 1.09
C ALA A 37 1.45 1.77 0.11
N ALA A 38 1.73 2.81 -0.67
CA ALA A 38 0.80 3.33 -1.68
C ALA A 38 0.45 2.26 -2.73
N ALA A 39 1.44 1.49 -3.20
CA ALA A 39 1.20 0.41 -4.17
C ALA A 39 0.29 -0.69 -3.62
N VAL A 40 0.33 -0.96 -2.31
CA VAL A 40 -0.61 -1.90 -1.66
C VAL A 40 -1.98 -1.24 -1.44
N HIS A 41 -2.00 0.04 -1.05
CA HIS A 41 -3.23 0.75 -0.68
C HIS A 41 -4.11 1.02 -1.91
N ASP A 42 -3.51 1.64 -2.92
CA ASP A 42 -4.17 2.11 -4.14
C ASP A 42 -4.07 1.10 -5.28
N GLY A 43 -3.25 0.05 -5.12
CA GLY A 43 -2.93 -0.88 -6.19
C GLY A 43 -1.94 -0.28 -7.18
N THR A 44 -1.69 -1.01 -8.26
CA THR A 44 -0.83 -0.54 -9.36
C THR A 44 -1.47 -0.86 -10.70
N GLY A 45 -1.32 0.06 -11.67
CA GLY A 45 -1.73 -0.19 -13.05
C GLY A 45 -0.83 -1.17 -13.78
N ALA A 46 -1.27 -1.61 -14.96
CA ALA A 46 -0.45 -2.42 -15.85
C ALA A 46 0.85 -1.69 -16.23
N HIS A 47 1.98 -2.38 -16.14
CA HIS A 47 3.28 -1.78 -16.41
C HIS A 47 4.30 -2.82 -16.85
N VAL A 48 5.35 -2.34 -17.52
CA VAL A 48 6.45 -3.17 -17.97
C VAL A 48 7.57 -3.14 -16.93
N ILE A 49 8.01 -4.32 -16.49
CA ILE A 49 9.18 -4.47 -15.63
C ILE A 49 10.38 -4.78 -16.53
N ARG A 50 11.47 -4.02 -16.34
CA ARG A 50 12.72 -4.19 -17.08
C ARG A 50 13.91 -4.31 -16.12
N PRO A 51 14.97 -5.03 -16.50
CA PRO A 51 16.25 -5.02 -15.80
C PRO A 51 16.77 -3.59 -15.63
N ARG A 52 17.30 -3.27 -14.45
CA ARG A 52 17.86 -1.94 -14.16
C ARG A 52 19.18 -1.66 -14.88
N ARG A 53 19.95 -2.71 -15.21
CA ARG A 53 21.29 -2.59 -15.83
C ARG A 53 21.24 -2.94 -17.32
N PRO A 54 22.01 -2.24 -18.18
CA PRO A 54 22.16 -2.60 -19.58
C PRO A 54 22.64 -4.06 -19.74
N GLY A 55 22.02 -4.80 -20.66
CA GLY A 55 22.30 -6.23 -20.87
C GLY A 55 21.87 -7.16 -19.73
N GLY A 56 21.18 -6.64 -18.70
CA GLY A 56 20.68 -7.45 -17.59
C GLY A 56 19.51 -8.34 -17.99
N MET A 57 19.27 -9.38 -17.17
CA MET A 57 18.12 -10.28 -17.26
C MET A 57 17.35 -10.26 -15.94
N LEU A 58 16.04 -10.35 -16.01
CA LEU A 58 15.18 -10.67 -14.88
C LEU A 58 15.27 -12.18 -14.62
N ARG A 59 15.29 -12.58 -13.34
CA ARG A 59 15.20 -13.97 -12.90
C ARG A 59 14.13 -14.08 -11.83
N PHE A 60 13.16 -14.96 -12.01
CA PHE A 60 12.16 -15.28 -11.00
C PHE A 60 11.65 -16.71 -11.17
N GLU A 61 11.00 -17.23 -10.15
CA GLU A 61 10.42 -18.58 -10.14
C GLU A 61 8.90 -18.49 -10.24
N THR A 62 8.32 -19.28 -11.14
CA THR A 62 6.87 -19.36 -11.32
C THR A 62 6.49 -20.74 -11.86
N GLY A 63 5.39 -21.32 -11.37
CA GLY A 63 4.94 -22.65 -11.80
C GLY A 63 5.99 -23.77 -11.59
N GLY A 64 6.90 -23.61 -10.61
CA GLY A 64 8.00 -24.56 -10.36
C GLY A 64 9.17 -24.46 -11.35
N GLN A 65 9.20 -23.44 -12.21
CA GLN A 65 10.25 -23.21 -13.19
C GLN A 65 10.99 -21.89 -12.92
N VAL A 66 12.29 -21.88 -13.19
CA VAL A 66 13.09 -20.64 -13.19
C VAL A 66 12.97 -19.99 -14.56
N VAL A 67 12.49 -18.74 -14.61
CA VAL A 67 12.32 -17.96 -15.83
C VAL A 67 13.40 -16.88 -15.92
N PHE A 68 13.99 -16.74 -17.10
CA PHE A 68 14.89 -15.64 -17.46
C PHE A 68 14.30 -14.85 -18.63
N THR A 69 14.16 -13.53 -18.47
CA THR A 69 13.62 -12.65 -19.52
C THR A 69 14.16 -11.24 -19.39
N THR A 70 14.19 -10.47 -20.48
CA THR A 70 14.51 -9.04 -20.45
C THR A 70 13.29 -8.18 -20.13
N LEU A 71 12.09 -8.77 -20.08
CA LEU A 71 10.84 -8.02 -19.96
C LEU A 71 9.73 -8.86 -19.31
N VAL A 72 8.96 -8.23 -18.43
CA VAL A 72 7.67 -8.74 -17.92
C VAL A 72 6.59 -7.68 -18.12
N ASN A 73 5.47 -8.07 -18.73
CA ASN A 73 4.25 -7.25 -18.78
C ASN A 73 3.41 -7.56 -17.53
N HIS A 74 3.55 -6.75 -16.49
CA HIS A 74 2.82 -6.93 -15.25
C HIS A 74 1.39 -6.36 -15.40
N PRO A 75 0.33 -7.12 -15.12
CA PRO A 75 -1.05 -6.65 -15.29
C PRO A 75 -1.43 -5.54 -14.29
N GLY A 76 -0.63 -5.37 -13.23
CA GLY A 76 -0.92 -4.50 -12.11
C GLY A 76 -1.28 -5.30 -10.86
N THR A 77 -1.55 -4.61 -9.77
CA THR A 77 -2.00 -5.21 -8.51
C THR A 77 -3.31 -4.56 -8.08
N ARG A 78 -4.22 -5.37 -7.53
CA ARG A 78 -5.50 -4.85 -7.02
C ARG A 78 -5.27 -4.09 -5.71
N PRO A 79 -5.99 -2.98 -5.48
CA PRO A 79 -5.90 -2.22 -4.23
C PRO A 79 -6.35 -3.06 -3.04
N GLN A 80 -5.68 -2.84 -1.91
CA GLN A 80 -6.12 -3.26 -0.58
C GLN A 80 -6.16 -2.01 0.30
N PRO A 81 -7.24 -1.20 0.29
CA PRO A 81 -7.24 0.15 0.82
C PRO A 81 -7.40 0.19 2.36
N TRP A 82 -6.47 -0.45 3.09
CA TRP A 82 -6.67 -0.76 4.51
C TRP A 82 -6.84 0.45 5.44
N LEU A 83 -6.13 1.57 5.19
CA LEU A 83 -6.27 2.80 5.98
C LEU A 83 -7.65 3.44 5.79
N ARG A 84 -8.15 3.42 4.55
CA ARG A 84 -9.45 3.96 4.18
C ARG A 84 -10.55 3.14 4.83
N GLU A 85 -10.49 1.82 4.66
CA GLU A 85 -11.47 0.92 5.27
C GLU A 85 -11.46 1.03 6.80
N ALA A 86 -10.29 1.13 7.43
CA ALA A 86 -10.19 1.29 8.88
C ALA A 86 -10.77 2.64 9.34
N MET A 87 -10.48 3.72 8.61
CA MET A 87 -11.03 5.04 8.91
C MET A 87 -12.55 5.06 8.75
N GLU A 88 -13.09 4.49 7.67
CA GLU A 88 -14.53 4.40 7.43
C GLU A 88 -15.25 3.55 8.49
N GLU A 89 -14.63 2.44 8.93
CA GLU A 89 -15.16 1.55 9.98
C GLU A 89 -15.29 2.25 11.34
N VAL A 90 -14.30 3.09 11.71
CA VAL A 90 -14.23 3.69 13.05
C VAL A 90 -14.82 5.09 13.09
N ALA A 91 -14.40 5.98 12.18
CA ALA A 91 -14.74 7.40 12.24
C ALA A 91 -16.13 7.70 11.65
N GLY A 92 -16.61 6.89 10.70
CA GLY A 92 -17.95 7.02 10.12
C GLY A 92 -19.08 6.93 11.16
N PRO A 93 -19.16 5.85 11.97
CA PRO A 93 -20.18 5.69 13.00
C PRO A 93 -20.14 6.77 14.10
N GLU A 94 -18.95 7.27 14.43
CA GLU A 94 -18.73 8.30 15.45
C GLU A 94 -19.08 9.73 14.97
N GLY A 95 -19.57 9.87 13.72
CA GLY A 95 -20.03 11.15 13.18
C GLY A 95 -18.91 12.09 12.74
N PHE A 96 -17.67 11.59 12.62
CA PHE A 96 -16.58 12.39 12.06
C PHE A 96 -16.78 12.60 10.56
N ARG A 97 -16.47 13.81 10.11
CA ARG A 97 -16.36 14.10 8.68
C ARG A 97 -15.07 13.51 8.14
N LEU A 98 -15.17 12.52 7.25
CA LEU A 98 -14.03 11.95 6.55
C LEU A 98 -13.54 12.92 5.46
N VAL A 99 -12.23 13.18 5.43
CA VAL A 99 -11.58 14.03 4.44
C VAL A 99 -10.40 13.26 3.85
N HIS A 100 -10.35 13.14 2.53
CA HIS A 100 -9.22 12.57 1.81
C HIS A 100 -8.29 13.71 1.39
N ARG A 101 -6.98 13.54 1.64
CA ARG A 101 -5.95 14.48 1.20
C ARG A 101 -5.32 14.00 -0.10
#